data_AF-A0A8F8AJ75-F1
#
_entry.id   AF-A0A8F8AJ75-F1
#
_cell.length_a   1.000
_cell.length_b   1.000
_cell.length_c   1.000
_cell.angle_alpha   90.00
_cell.angle_beta   90.00
_cell.angle_gamma   90.00
#
_symmetry.space_group_name_H-M   'P 1'
#
loop_
_entity.id
_entity.type
_entity.pdbx_description
1 polymer ?
#
loop_
_entity_poly.entity_id
_entity_poly.type
_entity_poly.pdbx_seq_one_letter_code
_entity_poly.pdbx_strand_id
1 'polypeptide(L)'
;QLLDYLGDDVVLQFGGGTIGHPDGIQAGATANRVALESIVLARNEGRDFVTEGPQILRDAAKTCGPLQTALDLWKDITFNYTSTDTA
;
A
#
# COMPACT_ATOMS: atom_id res chain seq x y z
N GLN A 1 0.66 -1.70 7.85
CA GLN A 1 0.86 -0.36 8.44
C GLN A 1 -0.42 0.48 8.41
N LEU A 2 -0.85 1.06 7.27
CA LEU A 2 -2.02 1.97 7.27
C LEU A 2 -3.30 1.35 7.88
N LEU A 3 -3.70 0.15 7.43
CA LEU A 3 -4.88 -0.53 7.98
C LEU A 3 -4.73 -0.97 9.43
N ASP A 4 -3.51 -1.19 9.90
CA ASP A 4 -3.23 -1.58 11.29
C ASP A 4 -3.44 -0.40 12.24
N TYR A 5 -2.99 0.79 11.84
CA TYR A 5 -3.17 2.01 12.65
C TYR A 5 -4.54 2.66 12.50
N LEU A 6 -5.14 2.60 11.31
CA LEU A 6 -6.29 3.44 10.95
C LEU A 6 -7.61 2.65 10.86
N GLY A 7 -7.58 1.33 10.72
CA GLY A 7 -8.79 0.51 10.60
C GLY A 7 -9.50 0.66 9.25
N ASP A 8 -10.83 0.47 9.26
CA ASP A 8 -11.67 0.38 8.06
C ASP A 8 -12.39 1.69 7.67
N ASP A 9 -12.93 2.42 8.65
CA ASP A 9 -13.76 3.61 8.41
C ASP A 9 -12.92 4.87 8.16
N VAL A 10 -12.05 4.79 7.15
CA VAL A 10 -11.09 5.84 6.79
C VAL A 10 -10.99 6.02 5.29
N VAL A 11 -10.54 7.21 4.86
CA VAL A 11 -10.20 7.48 3.46
C VAL A 11 -8.68 7.55 3.33
N LEU A 12 -8.08 6.57 2.64
CA LEU A 12 -6.66 6.58 2.32
C LEU A 12 -6.42 7.37 1.03
N GLN A 13 -5.79 8.54 1.12
CA GLN A 13 -5.54 9.42 -0.01
C GLN A 13 -4.12 9.26 -0.56
N PHE A 14 -4.01 8.88 -1.83
CA PHE A 14 -2.73 8.71 -2.52
C PHE A 14 -2.61 9.73 -3.66
N GLY A 15 -2.20 10.97 -3.36
CA GLY A 15 -2.00 12.02 -4.37
C GLY A 15 -0.83 11.71 -5.30
N GLY A 16 0.39 12.02 -4.84
CA GLY A 16 1.63 11.70 -5.58
C GLY A 16 1.77 10.21 -5.90
N GLY A 17 1.33 9.33 -4.99
CA GLY A 17 1.33 7.88 -5.18
C GLY A 17 0.35 7.34 -6.23
N THR A 18 -0.52 8.18 -6.80
CA THR A 18 -1.36 7.82 -7.96
C THR A 18 -0.89 8.52 -9.22
N ILE A 19 -0.75 9.85 -9.17
CA ILE A 19 -0.45 10.67 -10.35
C ILE A 19 0.99 10.47 -10.81
N GLY A 20 1.91 10.19 -9.90
CA GLY A 20 3.33 9.95 -10.18
C GLY A 20 3.66 8.56 -10.71
N HIS A 21 2.65 7.69 -10.95
CA HIS A 21 2.89 6.35 -11.47
C HIS A 21 3.41 6.43 -12.93
N PRO A 22 4.51 5.75 -13.29
CA PRO A 22 5.17 5.91 -14.58
C PRO A 22 4.31 5.43 -15.75
N ASP A 23 3.47 4.42 -15.53
CA ASP A 23 2.52 3.92 -16.54
C ASP A 23 1.20 4.72 -16.59
N GLY A 24 1.15 5.88 -15.94
CA GLY A 24 0.02 6.81 -15.96
C GLY A 24 -0.96 6.67 -14.79
N ILE A 25 -1.88 7.64 -14.71
CA ILE A 25 -2.79 7.84 -13.56
C ILE A 25 -3.69 6.62 -13.32
N GLN A 26 -4.22 6.01 -14.38
CA GLN A 26 -5.07 4.81 -14.26
C GLN A 26 -4.31 3.62 -13.67
N ALA A 27 -3.02 3.46 -14.02
CA ALA A 27 -2.17 2.42 -13.46
C ALA A 27 -1.91 2.68 -11.97
N GLY A 28 -1.58 3.93 -11.59
CA GLY A 28 -1.43 4.30 -10.18
C GLY A 28 -2.69 4.05 -9.35
N ALA A 29 -3.87 4.37 -9.89
CA ALA A 29 -5.14 4.12 -9.21
C ALA A 29 -5.41 2.61 -9.05
N THR A 30 -5.11 1.82 -10.09
CA THR A 30 -5.19 0.36 -10.05
C THR A 30 -4.25 -0.22 -9.00
N ALA A 31 -3.00 0.24 -8.93
CA ALA A 31 -2.00 -0.23 -7.98
C ALA A 31 -2.47 -0.04 -6.52
N ASN A 32 -2.92 1.17 -6.18
CA ASN A 32 -3.41 1.48 -4.82
C ASN A 32 -4.63 0.63 -4.44
N ARG A 33 -5.55 0.41 -5.39
CA ARG A 33 -6.75 -0.41 -5.16
C ARG A 33 -6.42 -1.89 -4.95
N VAL A 34 -5.58 -2.46 -5.81
CA VAL A 34 -5.18 -3.88 -5.68
C VAL A 34 -4.41 -4.11 -4.39
N ALA A 35 -3.52 -3.18 -4.00
CA ALA A 35 -2.81 -3.27 -2.72
C ALA A 35 -3.77 -3.29 -1.53
N LEU A 36 -4.74 -2.38 -1.50
CA LEU A 36 -5.74 -2.29 -0.44
C LEU A 36 -6.59 -3.56 -0.35
N GLU A 37 -7.19 -3.98 -1.45
CA GLU A 37 -8.05 -5.17 -1.49
C GLU A 37 -7.29 -6.44 -1.08
N SER A 38 -6.03 -6.58 -1.51
CA SER A 38 -5.19 -7.74 -1.15
C SER A 38 -4.87 -7.82 0.34
N ILE A 39 -4.57 -6.68 0.97
CA ILE A 39 -4.29 -6.64 2.41
C ILE A 39 -5.57 -6.85 3.21
N VAL A 40 -6.71 -6.26 2.81
CA VAL A 40 -8.00 -6.48 3.47
C VAL A 40 -8.41 -7.95 3.39
N LEU A 41 -8.23 -8.61 2.24
CA LEU A 41 -8.50 -10.04 2.10
C LEU A 41 -7.62 -10.86 3.05
N ALA A 42 -6.31 -10.65 3.02
CA ALA A 42 -5.37 -11.37 3.88
C ALA A 42 -5.68 -11.18 5.38
N ARG A 43 -6.02 -9.96 5.79
CA ARG A 43 -6.48 -9.66 7.15
C ARG A 43 -7.73 -10.46 7.50
N ASN A 44 -8.74 -10.44 6.63
CA ASN A 44 -10.01 -11.13 6.87
C ASN A 44 -9.86 -12.66 6.87
N GLU A 45 -8.85 -13.19 6.20
CA GLU A 45 -8.44 -14.61 6.27
C GLU A 45 -7.63 -14.94 7.54
N GLY A 46 -7.39 -13.97 8.42
CA GLY A 46 -6.67 -14.17 9.69
C GLY A 46 -5.15 -14.21 9.56
N ARG A 47 -4.58 -13.75 8.45
CA ARG A 47 -3.12 -13.66 8.28
C ARG A 47 -2.55 -12.50 9.12
N ASP A 48 -1.30 -12.62 9.54
CA ASP A 48 -0.58 -11.53 10.19
C ASP A 48 -0.12 -10.53 9.11
N PHE A 49 -1.06 -9.72 8.62
CA PHE A 49 -0.78 -8.73 7.57
C PHE A 49 0.17 -7.61 8.03
N VAL A 50 0.45 -7.49 9.33
CA VAL A 50 1.41 -6.50 9.86
C VAL A 50 2.82 -6.99 9.56
N THR A 51 3.13 -8.24 9.87
CA THR A 51 4.45 -8.84 9.60
C THR A 51 4.57 -9.30 8.14
N GLU A 52 3.51 -9.89 7.58
CA GLU A 52 3.50 -10.48 6.23
C GLU A 52 3.17 -9.47 5.12
N GLY A 53 2.82 -8.23 5.46
CA GLY A 53 2.34 -7.20 4.53
C GLY A 53 3.19 -7.05 3.26
N PRO A 54 4.52 -6.91 3.35
CA PRO A 54 5.37 -6.82 2.17
C PRO A 54 5.29 -8.05 1.25
N GLN A 55 5.13 -9.25 1.81
CA GLN A 55 5.01 -10.47 1.03
C GLN A 55 3.63 -10.56 0.36
N ILE A 56 2.55 -10.20 1.06
CA ILE A 56 1.19 -10.13 0.50
C ILE A 56 1.15 -9.20 -0.73
N LEU A 57 1.75 -8.01 -0.62
CA LEU A 57 1.81 -7.06 -1.73
C LEU A 57 2.65 -7.59 -2.91
N ARG A 58 3.79 -8.23 -2.63
CA ARG A 58 4.62 -8.87 -3.67
C ARG A 58 3.87 -10.02 -4.36
N ASP A 59 3.07 -10.79 -3.63
CA ASP A 59 2.29 -11.87 -4.23
C ASP A 59 1.17 -11.34 -5.13
N ALA A 60 0.47 -10.28 -4.71
CA ALA A 60 -0.50 -9.58 -5.56
C ALA A 60 0.14 -8.95 -6.81
N ALA A 61 1.37 -8.42 -6.68
CA ALA A 61 2.11 -7.81 -7.78
C ALA A 61 2.45 -8.80 -8.91
N LYS A 62 2.61 -10.10 -8.61
CA LYS A 62 2.90 -11.15 -9.62
C LYS A 62 1.84 -11.21 -10.73
N THR A 63 0.60 -10.83 -10.44
CA THR A 63 -0.51 -10.82 -11.41
C THR A 63 -1.01 -9.40 -11.71
N CYS A 64 -0.38 -8.36 -11.14
CA CYS A 64 -0.77 -6.97 -11.32
C CYS A 64 0.46 -6.11 -11.66
N GLY A 65 0.68 -5.87 -12.95
CA GLY A 65 1.78 -5.03 -13.46
C GLY A 65 1.84 -3.64 -12.82
N PRO A 66 0.73 -2.87 -12.74
CA PRO A 66 0.74 -1.57 -12.06
C PRO A 66 1.19 -1.64 -10.60
N LEU A 67 0.76 -2.64 -9.84
CA LEU A 67 1.21 -2.81 -8.47
C LEU A 67 2.72 -3.14 -8.42
N GLN A 68 3.21 -4.01 -9.30
CA GLN A 68 4.64 -4.32 -9.40
C GLN A 68 5.46 -3.05 -9.64
N THR A 69 5.09 -2.25 -10.64
CA THR A 69 5.79 -1.00 -10.96
C THR A 69 5.77 -0.01 -9.78
N ALA A 70 4.63 0.15 -9.11
CA ALA A 70 4.50 1.01 -7.93
C ALA A 70 5.43 0.56 -6.77
N LEU A 71 5.47 -0.75 -6.50
CA LEU A 71 6.35 -1.30 -5.46
C LEU A 71 7.82 -1.07 -5.81
N ASP A 72 8.23 -1.31 -7.06
CA ASP A 72 9.62 -1.11 -7.47
C ASP A 72 10.06 0.35 -7.38
N LEU A 73 9.15 1.29 -7.69
CA LEU A 73 9.42 2.71 -7.68
C LEU A 73 9.55 3.29 -6.27
N TRP A 74 8.67 2.90 -5.33
CA TRP A 74 8.55 3.57 -4.02
C TRP A 74 8.98 2.73 -2.82
N LYS A 75 9.43 1.48 -2.98
CA LYS A 75 9.80 0.56 -1.88
C LYS A 75 10.77 1.12 -0.84
N ASP A 76 11.70 1.99 -1.24
CA ASP A 76 12.75 2.52 -0.37
C ASP A 76 12.41 3.90 0.22
N ILE A 77 11.23 4.44 -0.11
CA ILE A 77 10.79 5.75 0.35
C ILE A 77 10.12 5.64 1.72
N THR A 78 10.72 6.27 2.73
CA THR A 78 10.18 6.34 4.10
C THR A 78 10.39 7.74 4.68
N PHE A 79 9.56 8.12 5.65
CA PHE A 79 9.64 9.40 6.34
C PHE A 79 9.72 9.16 7.86
N ASN A 80 10.94 9.03 8.37
CA ASN A 80 11.20 8.74 9.78
C ASN A 80 11.91 9.92 10.45
N TYR A 81 11.15 10.73 11.18
CA TYR A 81 11.63 11.89 11.91
C TYR A 81 11.06 11.89 13.34
N THR A 82 11.71 12.60 14.26
CA THR A 82 11.22 12.74 15.64
C THR A 82 9.89 13.51 15.68
N SER A 83 8.86 12.93 16.29
CA SER A 83 7.57 13.61 16.52
C SER A 83 7.73 14.77 17.50
N THR A 84 7.02 15.87 17.26
CA THR A 84 6.98 17.03 18.17
C THR A 84 5.80 16.98 19.14
N ASP A 85 4.71 16.32 18.75
CA ASP A 85 3.53 16.06 19.59
C ASP A 85 3.63 14.63 20.15
N THR A 86 4.03 14.51 21.41
CA THR A 86 4.20 13.24 22.11
C THR A 86 3.26 13.18 23.30
N ALA A 87 2.86 11.97 23.70
CA ALA A 87 1.94 11.70 24.83
C ALA A 87 2.38 12.33 26.16
#